data_AF-A0A7Y2WWD6-F1
#
_entry.id   AF-A0A7Y2WWD6-F1
#
_cell.length_a   1.000
_cell.length_b   1.000
_cell.length_c   1.000
_cell.angle_alpha   90.00
_cell.angle_beta   90.00
_cell.angle_gamma   90.00
#
_symmetry.space_group_name_H-M   'P 1'
#
loop_
_entity.id
_entity.type
_entity.pdbx_description
1 polymer ?
#
loop_
_entity_poly.entity_id
_entity_poly.type
_entity_poly.pdbx_seq_one_letter_code
_entity_poly.pdbx_strand_id
1 'polypeptide(L)'
;MLRILRRPNLTRNPQHAILILALLLGLGLRIALWGRLPRLGMIGDEAEYLAAADWLANGRGFAWHLQYLWTRAPLYPLFLAAHLAIFGKSLTPIFVSQTILSLLNVALVYVIAALGVGGWGLGTGGRGQMARAPGIAAILAAVYLPFASYGQLLLSETLFTTLLLGALAALGAWARRGGWAWLAGAGALLGLATLTRGL
;
A
#
# COMPACT_ATOMS: atom_id res chain seq x y z
N MET A 1 15.15 -7.12 -45.20
CA MET A 1 14.15 -6.25 -44.55
C MET A 1 13.99 -6.69 -43.08
N LEU A 2 14.94 -6.29 -42.22
CA LEU A 2 14.96 -6.66 -40.79
C LEU A 2 14.60 -5.41 -39.97
N ARG A 3 13.37 -5.39 -39.47
CA ARG A 3 12.88 -4.33 -38.57
C ARG A 3 13.54 -4.56 -37.22
N ILE A 4 14.63 -3.84 -36.95
CA ILE A 4 15.33 -3.83 -35.66
C ILE A 4 14.30 -3.46 -34.58
N LEU A 5 13.87 -4.47 -33.80
CA LEU A 5 13.05 -4.29 -32.60
C LEU A 5 13.90 -3.57 -31.56
N ARG A 6 13.82 -2.24 -31.57
CA ARG A 6 14.44 -1.37 -30.57
C ARG A 6 13.81 -1.71 -29.22
N ARG A 7 14.55 -2.45 -28.37
CA ARG A 7 14.14 -2.68 -26.98
C ARG A 7 13.92 -1.31 -26.33
N PRO A 8 12.73 -1.02 -25.77
CA PRO A 8 12.53 0.25 -25.08
C PRO A 8 13.45 0.29 -23.87
N ASN A 9 14.42 1.21 -23.88
CA ASN A 9 15.24 1.52 -22.71
C ASN A 9 14.30 2.01 -21.60
N LEU A 10 14.11 1.17 -20.57
CA LEU A 10 13.27 1.43 -19.39
C LEU A 10 13.67 2.73 -18.67
N THR A 11 14.91 3.19 -18.86
CA THR A 11 15.48 4.40 -18.24
C THR A 11 15.15 5.72 -18.96
N ARG A 12 14.46 5.71 -20.11
CA ARG A 12 14.26 6.91 -20.94
C ARG A 12 12.84 7.49 -20.94
N ASN A 13 11.93 6.98 -20.12
CA ASN A 13 10.60 7.60 -19.99
C ASN A 13 10.59 8.52 -18.76
N PRO A 14 10.44 9.85 -18.92
CA PRO A 14 10.51 10.82 -17.83
C PRO A 14 9.50 10.55 -16.71
N GLN A 15 8.41 9.83 -17.00
CA GLN A 15 7.42 9.47 -15.98
C GLN A 15 7.96 8.52 -14.91
N HIS A 16 8.88 7.60 -15.27
CA HIS A 16 9.50 6.71 -14.29
C HIS A 16 10.50 7.45 -13.43
N ALA A 17 11.21 8.44 -14.00
CA ALA A 17 12.06 9.32 -13.21
C ALA A 17 11.25 10.13 -12.18
N ILE A 18 10.06 10.61 -12.58
CA ILE A 18 9.14 11.30 -11.66
C ILE A 18 8.62 10.35 -10.57
N LEU A 19 8.29 9.09 -10.91
CA LEU A 19 7.90 8.09 -9.90
C LEU A 19 9.04 7.82 -8.92
N ILE A 20 10.27 7.61 -9.40
CA ILE A 20 11.45 7.39 -8.54
C ILE A 20 11.64 8.60 -7.63
N LEU A 21 11.54 9.83 -8.18
CA LEU A 21 11.60 11.05 -7.38
C LEU A 21 10.50 11.08 -6.31
N ALA A 22 9.26 10.75 -6.66
CA ALA A 22 8.14 10.68 -5.71
C ALA A 22 8.40 9.66 -4.60
N LEU A 23 8.93 8.47 -4.93
CA LEU A 23 9.28 7.46 -3.93
C LEU A 23 10.42 7.92 -3.02
N LEU A 24 11.46 8.56 -3.56
CA LEU A 24 12.55 9.12 -2.77
C LEU A 24 12.09 10.25 -1.85
N LEU A 25 11.26 11.18 -2.36
CA LEU A 25 10.65 12.24 -1.56
C LEU A 25 9.75 11.65 -0.46
N GLY A 26 8.92 10.67 -0.82
CA GLY A 26 8.04 9.99 0.12
C GLY A 26 8.81 9.23 1.20
N LEU A 27 9.91 8.57 0.85
CA LEU A 27 10.82 7.91 1.79
C LEU A 27 11.49 8.93 2.71
N GLY A 28 12.02 10.02 2.14
CA GLY A 28 12.62 11.12 2.89
C GLY A 28 11.66 11.70 3.92
N LEU A 29 10.40 11.94 3.54
CA LEU A 29 9.35 12.41 4.46
C LEU A 29 9.07 11.39 5.58
N ARG A 30 8.93 10.10 5.25
CA ARG A 30 8.69 9.04 6.24
C ARG A 30 9.83 8.92 7.24
N ILE A 31 11.08 8.98 6.77
CA ILE A 31 12.27 9.02 7.63
C ILE A 31 12.28 10.28 8.50
N ALA A 32 11.96 11.45 7.92
CA ALA A 32 11.92 12.71 8.66
C ALA A 32 10.87 12.72 9.77
N LEU A 33 9.74 12.03 9.56
CA LEU A 33 8.68 11.86 10.55
C LEU A 33 8.96 10.75 11.57
N TRP A 34 9.90 9.84 11.28
CA TRP A 34 10.16 8.64 12.07
C TRP A 34 10.49 8.98 13.54
N GLY A 35 9.59 8.59 14.44
CA GLY A 35 9.73 8.86 15.88
C GLY A 35 9.56 10.34 16.27
N ARG A 36 9.15 11.21 15.35
CA ARG A 36 8.93 12.65 15.57
C ARG A 36 7.45 13.05 15.54
N LEU A 37 6.54 12.10 15.34
CA LEU A 37 5.11 12.36 15.40
C LEU A 37 4.71 12.74 16.83
N PRO A 38 3.99 13.86 17.03
CA PRO A 38 3.59 14.31 18.36
C PRO A 38 2.50 13.37 18.91
N ARG A 39 2.91 12.38 19.71
CA ARG A 39 2.00 11.48 20.41
C ARG A 39 2.46 11.21 21.84
N LEU A 40 1.51 11.17 22.77
CA LEU A 40 1.74 10.93 24.20
C LEU A 40 1.61 9.43 24.58
N GLY A 41 1.39 8.55 23.60
CA GLY A 41 1.16 7.13 23.80
C GLY A 41 0.56 6.47 22.56
N MET A 42 -0.08 5.32 22.77
CA MET A 42 -0.90 4.67 21.73
C MET A 42 -2.15 5.51 21.46
N ILE A 43 -2.51 5.67 20.19
CA ILE A 43 -3.65 6.49 19.77
C ILE A 43 -4.75 5.58 19.25
N GLY A 44 -6.00 5.86 19.65
CA GLY A 44 -7.17 5.13 19.16
C GLY A 44 -7.06 3.63 19.41
N ASP A 45 -7.17 2.84 18.35
CA ASP A 45 -7.28 1.38 18.41
C ASP A 45 -5.91 0.66 18.46
N GLU A 46 -4.78 1.39 18.49
CA GLU A 46 -3.43 0.80 18.47
C GLU A 46 -3.22 -0.25 19.59
N ALA A 47 -3.70 0.07 20.80
CA ALA A 47 -3.58 -0.82 21.97
C ALA A 47 -4.39 -2.11 21.81
N GLU A 48 -5.60 -2.01 21.25
CA GLU A 48 -6.47 -3.16 20.99
C GLU A 48 -5.85 -4.08 19.93
N TYR A 49 -5.33 -3.49 18.84
CA TYR A 49 -4.68 -4.25 17.78
C TYR A 49 -3.42 -4.98 18.29
N LEU A 50 -2.60 -4.33 19.12
CA LEU A 50 -1.44 -4.98 19.72
C LEU A 50 -1.80 -6.08 20.70
N ALA A 51 -2.80 -5.86 21.56
CA ALA A 51 -3.25 -6.88 22.51
C ALA A 51 -3.78 -8.13 21.80
N ALA A 52 -4.58 -7.92 20.74
CA ALA A 52 -5.06 -9.01 19.89
C ALA A 52 -3.91 -9.74 19.17
N ALA A 53 -2.93 -8.99 18.66
CA ALA A 53 -1.77 -9.53 17.98
C ALA A 53 -0.89 -10.38 18.92
N ASP A 54 -0.64 -9.91 20.15
CA ASP A 54 0.12 -10.66 21.15
C ASP A 54 -0.61 -11.96 21.54
N TRP A 55 -1.93 -11.90 21.72
CA TRP A 55 -2.74 -13.09 21.99
C TRP A 55 -2.61 -14.14 20.87
N LEU A 56 -2.73 -13.70 19.61
CA LEU A 56 -2.61 -14.55 18.43
C LEU A 56 -1.18 -15.10 18.26
N ALA A 57 -0.16 -14.29 18.50
CA ALA A 57 1.25 -14.70 18.40
C ALA A 57 1.62 -15.80 19.40
N ASN A 58 0.93 -15.87 20.55
CA ASN A 58 1.08 -16.93 21.54
C ASN A 58 0.24 -18.19 21.24
N GLY A 59 -0.34 -18.32 20.05
CA GLY A 59 -1.07 -19.52 19.60
C GLY A 59 -2.43 -19.71 20.26
N ARG A 60 -2.99 -18.68 20.90
CA ARG A 60 -4.27 -18.76 21.65
C ARG A 60 -5.53 -18.63 20.77
N GLY A 61 -5.36 -18.63 19.44
CA GLY A 61 -6.43 -18.60 18.47
C GLY A 61 -7.37 -17.38 18.56
N PHE A 62 -8.57 -17.51 18.00
CA PHE A 62 -9.58 -16.44 17.94
C PHE A 62 -10.52 -16.40 19.16
N ALA A 63 -10.20 -17.11 20.25
CA ALA A 63 -11.04 -17.12 21.45
C ALA A 63 -11.29 -15.70 22.02
N TRP A 64 -10.37 -14.76 21.77
CA TRP A 64 -10.52 -13.35 22.14
C TRP A 64 -11.74 -12.66 21.50
N HIS A 65 -12.20 -13.10 20.32
CA HIS A 65 -13.42 -12.58 19.67
C HIS A 65 -14.70 -12.95 20.44
N LEU A 66 -14.67 -14.00 21.27
CA LEU A 66 -15.85 -14.46 22.01
C LEU A 66 -16.09 -13.66 23.29
N GLN A 67 -15.08 -12.93 23.78
CA GLN A 67 -15.13 -12.27 25.09
C GLN A 67 -15.02 -10.74 25.03
N TYR A 68 -14.62 -10.17 23.89
CA TYR A 68 -14.56 -8.72 23.69
C TYR A 68 -15.74 -8.22 22.84
N LEU A 69 -16.41 -7.16 23.31
CA LEU A 69 -17.54 -6.51 22.62
C LEU A 69 -17.18 -5.90 21.25
N TRP A 70 -15.89 -5.70 20.99
CA TRP A 70 -15.37 -4.92 19.85
C TRP A 70 -14.63 -5.85 18.88
N THR A 71 -15.37 -6.62 18.10
CA THR A 71 -14.80 -7.50 17.08
C THR A 71 -14.18 -6.66 15.96
N ARG A 72 -12.83 -6.61 15.92
CA ARG A 72 -12.09 -6.02 14.80
C ARG A 72 -11.91 -7.06 13.71
N ALA A 73 -11.85 -6.60 12.46
CA ALA A 73 -11.58 -7.48 11.34
C ALA A 73 -10.20 -8.17 11.52
N PRO A 74 -10.09 -9.47 11.24
CA PRO A 74 -8.99 -10.29 11.77
C PRO A 74 -7.65 -10.10 11.06
N LEU A 75 -7.62 -9.56 9.83
CA LEU A 75 -6.41 -9.59 9.01
C LEU A 75 -5.31 -8.66 9.55
N TYR A 76 -5.67 -7.48 10.07
CA TYR A 76 -4.66 -6.59 10.64
C TYR A 76 -4.04 -7.12 11.95
N PRO A 77 -4.83 -7.61 12.94
CA PRO A 77 -4.28 -8.36 14.07
C PRO A 77 -3.38 -9.54 13.66
N LEU A 78 -3.77 -10.32 12.64
CA LEU A 78 -2.93 -11.41 12.12
C LEU A 78 -1.62 -10.92 11.52
N PHE A 79 -1.67 -9.82 10.77
CA PHE A 79 -0.48 -9.18 10.20
C PHE A 79 0.50 -8.75 11.31
N LEU A 80 0.00 -8.13 12.38
CA LEU A 80 0.81 -7.77 13.54
C LEU A 80 1.34 -9.01 14.28
N ALA A 81 0.48 -10.02 14.50
CA ALA A 81 0.85 -11.26 15.18
C ALA A 81 1.98 -11.99 14.46
N ALA A 82 1.96 -12.00 13.12
CA ALA A 82 3.04 -12.58 12.31
C ALA A 82 4.39 -11.88 12.57
N HIS A 83 4.39 -10.55 12.69
CA HIS A 83 5.61 -9.82 13.06
C HIS A 83 6.06 -10.15 14.48
N LEU A 84 5.13 -10.19 15.44
CA LEU A 84 5.45 -10.51 16.83
C LEU A 84 6.00 -11.94 16.99
N ALA A 85 5.47 -12.90 16.21
CA ALA A 85 5.94 -14.27 16.21
C ALA A 85 7.36 -14.41 15.62
N ILE A 86 7.70 -13.63 14.58
CA ILE A 86 8.99 -13.72 13.88
C ILE A 86 10.07 -12.88 14.57
N PHE A 87 9.72 -11.67 15.03
CA PHE A 87 10.68 -10.67 15.52
C PHE A 87 10.54 -10.36 17.02
N GLY A 88 9.67 -11.09 17.72
CA GLY A 88 9.37 -10.86 19.14
C GLY A 88 8.61 -9.55 19.37
N LYS A 89 8.74 -8.97 20.57
CA LYS A 89 8.00 -7.77 20.99
C LYS A 89 8.48 -6.45 20.36
N SER A 90 9.37 -6.52 19.38
CA SER A 90 9.88 -5.34 18.69
C SER A 90 8.83 -4.77 17.75
N LEU A 91 8.49 -3.48 17.90
CA LEU A 91 7.55 -2.80 17.02
C LEU A 91 8.20 -2.26 15.75
N THR A 92 9.54 -2.14 15.73
CA THR A 92 10.29 -1.59 14.60
C THR A 92 10.03 -2.34 13.29
N PRO A 93 10.04 -3.68 13.23
CA PRO A 93 9.74 -4.42 12.00
C PRO A 93 8.34 -4.15 11.44
N ILE A 94 7.35 -3.94 12.32
CA ILE A 94 5.98 -3.58 11.93
C ILE A 94 5.98 -2.20 11.26
N PHE A 95 6.63 -1.21 11.87
CA PHE A 95 6.70 0.12 11.26
C PHE A 95 7.49 0.13 9.96
N VAL A 96 8.51 -0.72 9.82
CA VAL A 96 9.24 -0.89 8.55
C VAL A 96 8.33 -1.45 7.46
N SER A 97 7.60 -2.55 7.73
CA SER A 97 6.69 -3.14 6.74
C SER A 97 5.55 -2.20 6.38
N GLN A 98 4.96 -1.48 7.35
CA GLN A 98 3.96 -0.45 7.07
C GLN A 98 4.53 0.74 6.28
N THR A 99 5.78 1.13 6.52
CA THR A 99 6.45 2.17 5.72
C THR A 99 6.59 1.71 4.26
N ILE A 100 6.93 0.45 4.04
CA ILE A 100 7.00 -0.15 2.69
C ILE A 100 5.61 -0.18 2.05
N LEU A 101 4.57 -0.62 2.75
CA LEU A 101 3.19 -0.60 2.26
C LEU A 101 2.72 0.84 1.93
N SER A 102 3.08 1.81 2.77
CA SER A 102 2.79 3.22 2.54
C SER A 102 3.50 3.78 1.30
N LEU A 103 4.73 3.35 0.99
CA LEU A 103 5.39 3.68 -0.28
C LEU A 103 4.78 2.93 -1.47
N LEU A 104 4.32 1.69 -1.26
CA LEU A 104 3.58 0.94 -2.27
C LEU A 104 2.27 1.66 -2.64
N ASN A 105 1.60 2.32 -1.69
CA ASN A 105 0.42 3.16 -1.99
C ASN A 105 0.76 4.27 -3.01
N VAL A 106 1.92 4.91 -2.90
CA VAL A 106 2.39 5.91 -3.87
C VAL A 106 2.55 5.30 -5.27
N ALA A 107 3.18 4.13 -5.34
CA ALA A 107 3.35 3.40 -6.61
C ALA A 107 2.01 2.94 -7.20
N LEU A 108 1.07 2.49 -6.37
CA LEU A 108 -0.27 2.08 -6.82
C LEU A 108 -1.09 3.27 -7.34
N VAL A 109 -1.01 4.44 -6.68
CA VAL A 109 -1.64 5.67 -7.19
C VAL A 109 -1.08 6.04 -8.56
N TYR A 110 0.25 5.96 -8.76
CA TYR A 110 0.87 6.13 -10.07
C TYR A 110 0.29 5.15 -11.11
N VAL A 111 0.19 3.86 -10.76
CA VAL A 111 -0.31 2.82 -11.66
C VAL A 111 -1.78 3.07 -12.04
N ILE A 112 -2.64 3.41 -11.08
CA ILE A 112 -4.05 3.71 -11.33
C ILE A 112 -4.17 4.94 -12.25
N ALA A 113 -3.41 6.00 -11.97
CA ALA A 113 -3.39 7.19 -12.82
C ALA A 113 -2.91 6.87 -14.25
N ALA A 114 -1.87 6.05 -14.40
CA ALA A 114 -1.35 5.61 -15.70
C ALA A 114 -2.36 4.74 -16.47
N LEU A 115 -3.09 3.88 -15.76
CA LEU A 115 -4.19 3.09 -16.32
C LEU A 115 -5.30 3.99 -16.86
N GLY A 116 -5.70 5.02 -16.11
CA GLY A 116 -6.77 5.96 -16.45
C GLY A 116 -6.45 6.85 -17.66
N VAL A 117 -5.22 7.34 -17.80
CA VAL A 117 -4.82 8.20 -18.94
C VAL A 117 -4.46 7.43 -20.21
N GLY A 118 -4.79 6.14 -20.30
CA GLY A 118 -4.65 5.40 -21.55
C GLY A 118 -3.26 4.85 -21.85
N GLY A 119 -2.31 4.81 -20.90
CA GLY A 119 -1.04 4.09 -21.13
C GLY A 119 -0.24 3.72 -19.89
N TRP A 120 0.09 2.42 -19.77
CA TRP A 120 1.36 2.01 -19.15
C TRP A 120 2.44 2.51 -20.09
N GLY A 121 3.23 3.49 -19.69
CA GLY A 121 4.24 4.08 -20.54
C GLY A 121 5.37 3.11 -20.92
N LEU A 122 5.10 2.15 -21.81
CA LEU A 122 6.10 1.31 -22.48
C LEU A 122 6.14 1.51 -24.00
N GLY A 123 5.33 2.42 -24.54
CA GLY A 123 5.33 2.77 -25.96
C GLY A 123 5.09 4.26 -26.15
N THR A 124 6.04 4.90 -26.80
CA THR A 124 5.93 6.23 -27.41
C THR A 124 4.58 6.42 -28.11
N GLY A 125 3.68 7.25 -27.58
CA GLY A 125 2.40 7.50 -28.27
C GLY A 125 1.43 8.49 -27.59
N GLY A 126 1.42 8.58 -26.26
CA GLY A 126 0.55 9.52 -25.55
C GLY A 126 1.15 10.93 -25.42
N ARG A 127 1.33 11.66 -26.53
CA ARG A 127 1.63 13.12 -26.51
C ARG A 127 0.37 13.93 -26.21
N GLY A 128 -0.36 13.57 -25.14
CA GLY A 128 -1.53 14.31 -24.68
C GLY A 128 -1.20 15.24 -23.52
N GLN A 129 -2.00 16.30 -23.33
CA GLN A 129 -1.92 17.24 -22.19
C GLN A 129 -1.80 16.56 -20.80
N MET A 130 -2.23 15.29 -20.68
CA MET A 130 -2.25 14.53 -19.43
C MET A 130 -1.05 13.58 -19.24
N ALA A 131 -0.01 13.64 -20.08
CA ALA A 131 1.13 12.73 -20.02
C ALA A 131 1.89 12.76 -18.68
N ARG A 132 1.79 13.86 -17.92
CA ARG A 132 2.42 14.03 -16.60
C ARG A 132 1.52 13.66 -15.42
N ALA A 133 0.24 13.36 -15.67
CA ALA A 133 -0.73 13.11 -14.60
C ALA A 133 -0.31 11.97 -13.64
N PRO A 134 0.24 10.82 -14.11
CA PRO A 134 0.66 9.75 -13.19
C PRO A 134 1.80 10.17 -12.27
N GLY A 135 2.81 10.86 -12.81
CA GLY A 135 3.92 11.38 -12.02
C GLY A 135 3.49 12.43 -10.99
N ILE A 136 2.59 13.35 -11.38
CA ILE A 136 2.03 14.35 -10.46
C ILE A 136 1.22 13.67 -9.35
N ALA A 137 0.35 12.71 -9.69
CA ALA A 137 -0.42 11.95 -8.71
C ALA A 137 0.49 11.22 -7.72
N ALA A 138 1.60 10.65 -8.19
CA ALA A 138 2.61 10.02 -7.33
C ALA A 138 3.27 11.03 -6.38
N ILE A 139 3.68 12.21 -6.86
CA ILE A 139 4.26 13.26 -6.00
C ILE A 139 3.25 13.69 -4.93
N LEU A 140 2.00 13.95 -5.32
CA LEU A 140 0.95 14.33 -4.39
C LEU A 140 0.72 13.25 -3.34
N ALA A 141 0.64 11.97 -3.75
CA ALA A 141 0.51 10.85 -2.81
C ALA A 141 1.74 10.67 -1.91
N ALA A 142 2.95 10.98 -2.41
CA ALA A 142 4.18 10.86 -1.65
C ALA A 142 4.25 11.87 -0.50
N VAL A 143 3.80 13.10 -0.74
CA VAL A 143 3.77 14.19 0.25
C VAL A 143 2.45 14.28 1.03
N TYR A 144 1.45 13.48 0.66
CA TYR A 144 0.18 13.42 1.37
C TYR A 144 0.41 12.91 2.80
N LEU A 145 0.24 13.81 3.77
CA LEU A 145 0.63 13.57 5.15
C LEU A 145 0.00 12.31 5.77
N PRO A 146 -1.30 12.00 5.58
CA PRO A 146 -1.89 10.77 6.12
C PRO A 146 -1.22 9.50 5.63
N PHE A 147 -0.77 9.42 4.37
CA PHE A 147 -0.02 8.26 3.89
C PHE A 147 1.33 8.13 4.61
N ALA A 148 2.02 9.26 4.82
CA ALA A 148 3.32 9.26 5.48
C ALA A 148 3.22 8.97 6.98
N SER A 149 2.19 9.48 7.67
CA SER A 149 2.02 9.34 9.12
C SER A 149 1.42 7.99 9.52
N TYR A 150 0.44 7.46 8.80
CA TYR A 150 -0.20 6.17 9.13
C TYR A 150 0.76 4.98 9.02
N GLY A 151 1.86 5.09 8.26
CA GLY A 151 2.91 4.07 8.25
C GLY A 151 3.57 3.88 9.63
N GLN A 152 3.46 4.86 10.53
CA GLN A 152 4.09 4.88 11.85
C GLN A 152 3.09 4.70 13.02
N LEU A 153 1.83 4.43 12.71
CA LEU A 153 0.79 4.13 13.68
C LEU A 153 0.37 2.67 13.51
N LEU A 154 0.05 1.99 14.60
CA LEU A 154 -0.42 0.60 14.58
C LEU A 154 -1.91 0.53 14.24
N LEU A 155 -2.23 1.02 13.05
CA LEU A 155 -3.57 1.15 12.50
C LEU A 155 -3.73 0.36 11.21
N SER A 156 -4.93 -0.18 11.02
CA SER A 156 -5.36 -0.98 9.86
C SER A 156 -5.23 -0.26 8.50
N GLU A 157 -5.24 1.06 8.54
CA GLU A 157 -5.49 1.98 7.45
C GLU A 157 -4.45 1.84 6.35
N THR A 158 -3.18 1.63 6.72
CA THR A 158 -2.09 1.48 5.75
C THR A 158 -2.27 0.20 4.93
N LEU A 159 -2.48 -0.94 5.60
CA LEU A 159 -2.69 -2.23 4.95
C LEU A 159 -3.98 -2.25 4.11
N PHE A 160 -5.07 -1.76 4.70
CA PHE A 160 -6.37 -1.65 4.03
C PHE A 160 -6.26 -0.82 2.74
N THR A 161 -5.62 0.35 2.82
CA THR A 161 -5.43 1.23 1.66
C THR A 161 -4.59 0.56 0.58
N THR A 162 -3.53 -0.17 0.95
CA THR A 162 -2.72 -0.91 -0.02
C THR A 162 -3.52 -1.99 -0.74
N LEU A 163 -4.32 -2.76 0.00
CA LEU A 163 -5.18 -3.80 -0.59
C LEU A 163 -6.25 -3.19 -1.50
N LEU A 164 -6.89 -2.10 -1.06
CA LEU A 164 -7.90 -1.39 -1.85
C LEU A 164 -7.32 -0.80 -3.13
N LEU A 165 -6.19 -0.08 -3.05
CA LEU A 165 -5.51 0.46 -4.23
C LEU A 165 -5.01 -0.66 -5.16
N GLY A 166 -4.54 -1.77 -4.61
CA GLY A 166 -4.16 -2.96 -5.37
C GLY A 166 -5.35 -3.53 -6.15
N ALA A 167 -6.51 -3.64 -5.50
CA ALA A 167 -7.74 -4.09 -6.14
C ALA A 167 -8.19 -3.15 -7.26
N LEU A 168 -8.15 -1.83 -7.03
CA LEU A 168 -8.48 -0.83 -8.05
C LEU A 168 -7.50 -0.89 -9.23
N ALA A 169 -6.20 -1.08 -8.97
CA ALA A 169 -5.20 -1.26 -10.02
C ALA A 169 -5.45 -2.55 -10.83
N ALA A 170 -5.82 -3.65 -10.18
CA ALA A 170 -6.16 -4.90 -10.83
C ALA A 170 -7.44 -4.79 -11.68
N LEU A 171 -8.48 -4.12 -11.18
CA LEU A 171 -9.69 -3.82 -11.95
C LEU A 171 -9.41 -2.91 -13.15
N GLY A 172 -8.58 -1.88 -12.97
CA GLY A 172 -8.15 -1.03 -14.07
C GLY A 172 -7.32 -1.78 -15.12
N ALA A 173 -6.48 -2.73 -14.69
CA ALA A 173 -5.74 -3.60 -15.60
C ALA A 173 -6.68 -4.55 -16.37
N TRP A 174 -7.64 -5.16 -15.67
CA TRP A 174 -8.69 -5.99 -16.28
C TRP A 174 -9.51 -5.22 -17.30
N ALA A 175 -9.97 -4.02 -16.98
CA ALA A 175 -10.76 -3.19 -17.89
C ALA A 175 -10.04 -2.89 -19.22
N ARG A 176 -8.70 -2.94 -19.22
CA ARG A 176 -7.89 -2.65 -20.41
C ARG A 176 -7.41 -3.89 -21.17
N ARG A 177 -7.10 -4.97 -20.46
CA ARG A 177 -6.46 -6.16 -21.03
C ARG A 177 -7.35 -7.40 -20.99
N GLY A 178 -8.48 -7.34 -20.30
CA GLY A 178 -9.29 -8.50 -19.95
C GLY A 178 -8.54 -9.49 -19.05
N GLY A 179 -9.10 -10.69 -18.90
CA GLY A 179 -8.45 -11.83 -18.25
C GLY A 179 -8.92 -12.10 -16.82
N TRP A 180 -9.24 -13.36 -16.55
CA TRP A 180 -9.76 -13.83 -15.26
C TRP A 180 -8.79 -13.66 -14.09
N ALA A 181 -7.47 -13.71 -14.34
CA ALA A 181 -6.46 -13.53 -13.30
C ALA A 181 -6.55 -12.15 -12.63
N TRP A 182 -6.84 -11.09 -13.40
CA TRP A 182 -7.00 -9.74 -12.84
C TRP A 182 -8.28 -9.59 -12.04
N LEU A 183 -9.38 -10.21 -12.48
CA LEU A 183 -10.64 -10.24 -11.72
C LEU A 183 -10.50 -11.03 -10.42
N ALA A 184 -9.93 -12.24 -10.49
CA ALA A 184 -9.68 -13.07 -9.33
C ALA A 184 -8.75 -12.37 -8.34
N GLY A 185 -7.68 -11.74 -8.84
CA GLY A 185 -6.77 -10.92 -8.02
C GLY A 185 -7.47 -9.73 -7.37
N ALA A 186 -8.30 -9.00 -8.10
CA ALA A 186 -9.08 -7.89 -7.55
C ALA A 186 -10.06 -8.36 -6.46
N GLY A 187 -10.80 -9.44 -6.71
CA GLY A 187 -11.73 -10.02 -5.73
C GLY A 187 -11.02 -10.51 -4.47
N ALA A 188 -9.88 -11.18 -4.62
CA ALA A 188 -9.06 -11.59 -3.49
C ALA A 188 -8.55 -10.39 -2.68
N LEU A 189 -8.04 -9.35 -3.34
CA LEU A 189 -7.57 -8.14 -2.66
C LEU A 189 -8.70 -7.40 -1.95
N LEU A 190 -9.90 -7.32 -2.54
CA LEU A 190 -11.08 -6.75 -1.89
C LEU A 190 -11.53 -7.58 -0.69
N GLY A 191 -11.55 -8.92 -0.81
CA GLY A 191 -11.86 -9.81 0.32
C GLY A 191 -10.83 -9.70 1.46
N LEU A 192 -9.56 -9.52 1.14
CA LEU A 192 -8.54 -9.22 2.16
C LEU A 192 -8.74 -7.82 2.76
N ALA A 193 -9.14 -6.82 1.96
CA ALA A 193 -9.43 -5.49 2.45
C ALA A 193 -10.61 -5.50 3.44
N THR A 194 -11.69 -6.22 3.15
CA THR A 194 -12.83 -6.38 4.09
C THR A 194 -12.44 -7.08 5.38
N LEU A 195 -11.53 -8.06 5.30
CA LEU A 195 -10.94 -8.71 6.48
C LEU A 195 -9.93 -7.83 7.24
N THR A 196 -9.46 -6.74 6.64
CA THR A 196 -8.60 -5.74 7.31
C THR A 196 -9.43 -4.68 8.02
N ARG A 197 -10.52 -4.26 7.39
CA ARG A 197 -11.47 -3.28 7.89
C ARG A 197 -12.81 -3.52 7.20
N GLY A 198 -13.91 -3.55 7.95
CA GLY A 198 -15.24 -3.62 7.36
C GLY A 198 -15.42 -2.47 6.36
N LEU A 199 -15.76 -2.80 5.12
CA LEU A 199 -16.13 -1.84 4.07
C LEU A 199 -17.54 -1.30 4.33
#